data_AF-A0A9P0CUT2-F1
#
_entry.id   AF-A0A9P0CUT2-F1
#
_cell.length_a   1.000
_cell.length_b   1.000
_cell.length_c   1.000
_cell.angle_alpha   90.00
_cell.angle_beta   90.00
_cell.angle_gamma   90.00
#
_symmetry.space_group_name_H-M   'P 1'
#
loop_
_entity.id
_entity.type
_entity.pdbx_description
1 polymer ?
#
loop_
_entity_poly.entity_id
_entity_poly.type
_entity_poly.pdbx_seq_one_letter_code
_entity_poly.pdbx_strand_id
1 'polypeptide(L)'
;MAVKKRKFSEDYVKFGSTFIEKDGMQLPQCVICLKVLNQQYPTMITKSKEFFSFKLETLKRIRLDQGTIKNQRLDKDVKTDIAAHLKALKHEFQRYYSDIDSESPMRHMTRNPFVVDVLQLPEDIQEEFLEMKADSTMKDDFHLLTLEKF
;
A
#
# COMPACT_ATOMS: atom_id res chain seq x y z
N MET A 1 -23.13 -14.95 -30.17
CA MET A 1 -21.89 -14.13 -30.08
C MET A 1 -21.02 -14.71 -28.98
N ALA A 2 -19.78 -15.12 -29.27
CA ALA A 2 -18.91 -15.76 -28.29
C ALA A 2 -18.40 -14.72 -27.27
N VAL A 3 -18.68 -14.94 -25.98
CA VAL A 3 -18.18 -14.11 -24.88
C VAL A 3 -16.65 -14.29 -24.82
N LYS A 4 -15.89 -13.27 -25.22
CA LYS A 4 -14.43 -13.27 -25.05
C LYS A 4 -14.10 -13.27 -23.56
N LYS A 5 -13.81 -14.46 -23.01
CA LYS A 5 -13.25 -14.61 -21.67
C LYS A 5 -11.83 -14.03 -21.67
N ARG A 6 -11.57 -13.05 -20.81
CA ARG A 6 -10.23 -12.47 -20.66
C ARG A 6 -9.45 -13.29 -19.64
N LYS A 7 -8.17 -13.54 -19.94
CA LYS A 7 -7.22 -14.17 -19.02
C LYS A 7 -6.59 -13.12 -18.10
N PHE A 8 -6.20 -13.52 -16.90
CA PHE A 8 -5.44 -12.71 -15.95
C PHE A 8 -4.11 -12.24 -16.56
N SER A 9 -3.63 -11.07 -16.11
CA SER A 9 -2.33 -10.51 -16.45
C SER A 9 -1.54 -10.27 -15.17
N GLU A 10 -0.27 -10.65 -15.14
CA GLU A 10 0.60 -10.45 -13.98
C GLU A 10 0.85 -8.97 -13.64
N ASP A 11 0.67 -8.06 -14.61
CA ASP A 11 0.83 -6.62 -14.38
C ASP A 11 -0.15 -6.05 -13.34
N TYR A 12 -1.22 -6.76 -13.00
CA TYR A 12 -2.16 -6.37 -11.95
C TYR A 12 -1.60 -6.44 -10.53
N VAL A 13 -0.54 -7.24 -10.31
CA VAL A 13 0.14 -7.33 -9.01
C VAL A 13 0.76 -5.98 -8.64
N LYS A 14 1.26 -5.22 -9.63
CA LYS A 14 1.83 -3.88 -9.45
C LYS A 14 0.82 -2.85 -8.91
N PHE A 15 -0.48 -3.10 -9.09
CA PHE A 15 -1.55 -2.23 -8.60
C PHE A 15 -2.23 -2.77 -7.34
N GLY A 16 -1.62 -3.76 -6.67
CA GLY A 16 -2.18 -4.33 -5.45
C GLY A 16 -3.39 -5.24 -5.70
N SER A 17 -3.39 -5.98 -6.81
CA SER A 17 -4.42 -6.99 -7.10
C SER A 17 -3.85 -8.35 -7.52
N THR A 18 -4.40 -9.43 -6.94
CA THR A 18 -4.28 -10.83 -7.33
C THR A 18 -5.52 -11.26 -8.14
N PHE A 19 -5.75 -12.56 -8.33
CA PHE A 19 -6.97 -13.08 -8.96
C PHE A 19 -7.56 -14.27 -8.21
N ILE A 20 -8.86 -14.49 -8.44
CA ILE A 20 -9.56 -15.70 -8.04
C ILE A 20 -10.29 -16.30 -9.25
N GLU A 21 -10.36 -17.63 -9.32
CA GLU A 21 -11.12 -18.34 -10.35
C GLU A 21 -12.56 -18.57 -9.89
N LYS A 22 -13.51 -18.06 -10.67
CA LYS A 22 -14.94 -18.29 -10.45
C LYS A 22 -15.60 -18.60 -11.80
N ASP A 23 -16.29 -19.74 -11.89
CA ASP A 23 -16.99 -20.19 -13.11
C ASP A 23 -16.09 -20.24 -14.37
N GLY A 24 -14.81 -20.58 -14.19
CA GLY A 24 -13.80 -20.61 -15.25
C GLY A 24 -13.43 -19.22 -15.79
N MET A 25 -13.62 -18.17 -14.99
CA MET A 25 -13.18 -16.81 -15.27
C MET A 25 -12.30 -16.30 -14.12
N GLN A 26 -11.17 -15.68 -14.47
CA GLN A 26 -10.27 -15.05 -13.51
C GLN A 26 -10.77 -13.64 -13.21
N LEU A 27 -11.13 -13.39 -11.95
CA LEU A 27 -11.60 -12.09 -11.46
C LEU A 27 -10.51 -11.44 -10.60
N PRO A 28 -10.23 -10.15 -10.77
CA PRO A 28 -9.25 -9.44 -9.96
C PRO A 28 -9.72 -9.39 -8.50
N GLN A 29 -8.79 -9.66 -7.59
CA GLN A 29 -8.97 -9.67 -6.14
C GLN A 29 -7.97 -8.69 -5.53
N CYS A 30 -8.36 -7.85 -4.58
CA CYS A 30 -7.39 -6.96 -3.92
C CYS A 30 -6.44 -7.78 -3.03
N VAL A 31 -5.12 -7.52 -3.11
CA VAL A 31 -4.13 -8.26 -2.29
C VAL A 31 -4.18 -7.93 -0.81
N ILE A 32 -4.70 -6.74 -0.47
CA ILE A 32 -4.73 -6.25 0.92
C ILE A 32 -5.90 -6.85 1.67
N CYS A 33 -7.02 -7.08 0.98
CA CYS A 33 -8.28 -7.40 1.64
C CYS A 33 -9.09 -8.53 1.04
N LEU A 34 -8.59 -9.11 -0.05
CA LEU A 34 -9.15 -10.30 -0.67
C LEU A 34 -10.57 -10.11 -1.23
N LYS A 35 -11.07 -8.88 -1.35
CA LYS A 35 -12.36 -8.58 -2.00
C LYS A 35 -12.25 -8.75 -3.51
N VAL A 36 -13.20 -9.46 -4.10
CA VAL A 36 -13.30 -9.67 -5.55
C VAL A 36 -13.91 -8.43 -6.21
N LEU A 37 -13.21 -7.87 -7.20
CA LEU A 37 -13.60 -6.65 -7.90
C LEU A 37 -14.40 -7.00 -9.17
N ASN A 38 -15.45 -6.20 -9.47
CA ASN A 38 -16.38 -6.42 -10.59
C ASN A 38 -15.74 -6.15 -11.98
N GLN A 39 -16.27 -6.80 -13.01
CA GLN A 39 -16.03 -6.64 -14.45
C GLN A 39 -16.26 -5.24 -15.07
N GLN A 40 -16.39 -4.14 -14.32
CA GLN A 40 -16.45 -2.77 -14.90
C GLN A 40 -15.08 -2.10 -15.08
N TYR A 41 -14.08 -2.46 -14.25
CA TYR A 41 -12.66 -2.10 -14.44
C TYR A 41 -12.03 -2.54 -15.79
N PRO A 42 -12.39 -3.69 -16.39
CA PRO A 42 -11.86 -4.16 -17.67
C PRO A 42 -12.03 -3.21 -18.87
N THR A 43 -12.97 -2.25 -18.84
CA THR A 43 -13.10 -1.27 -19.95
C THR A 43 -12.09 -0.15 -19.88
N MET A 44 -11.54 0.12 -18.68
CA MET A 44 -10.48 1.11 -18.47
C MET A 44 -9.11 0.52 -18.77
N ILE A 45 -8.90 -0.77 -18.55
CA ILE A 45 -7.58 -1.42 -18.70
C ILE A 45 -7.13 -1.53 -20.17
N THR A 46 -8.06 -1.56 -21.13
CA THR A 46 -7.72 -1.57 -22.57
C THR A 46 -7.49 -0.17 -23.16
N LYS A 47 -7.49 0.87 -22.33
CA LYS A 47 -7.32 2.24 -22.78
C LYS A 47 -5.85 2.60 -22.78
N SER A 48 -5.42 3.30 -23.82
CA SER A 48 -4.02 3.70 -23.95
C SER A 48 -3.66 4.80 -22.95
N LYS A 49 -2.36 5.01 -22.71
CA LYS A 49 -1.90 6.12 -21.86
C LYS A 49 -2.44 7.46 -22.36
N GLU A 50 -2.52 7.64 -23.68
CA GLU A 50 -3.04 8.83 -24.35
C GLU A 50 -4.53 9.04 -24.06
N PHE A 51 -5.32 7.97 -23.96
CA PHE A 51 -6.72 8.08 -23.54
C PHE A 51 -6.83 8.66 -22.13
N PHE A 52 -5.99 8.22 -21.20
CA PHE A 52 -5.99 8.73 -19.82
C PHE A 52 -5.47 10.16 -19.74
N SER A 53 -4.39 10.48 -20.46
CA SER A 53 -3.87 11.85 -20.57
C SER A 53 -4.90 12.80 -21.18
N PHE A 54 -5.59 12.38 -22.24
CA PHE A 54 -6.64 13.17 -22.87
C PHE A 54 -7.85 13.37 -21.94
N LYS A 55 -8.26 12.33 -21.22
CA LYS A 55 -9.30 12.43 -20.19
C LYS A 55 -8.89 13.40 -19.07
N LEU A 56 -7.65 13.35 -18.62
CA LEU A 56 -7.11 14.24 -17.60
C LEU A 56 -7.10 15.70 -18.09
N GLU A 57 -6.61 15.94 -19.30
CA GLU A 57 -6.61 17.28 -19.92
C GLU A 57 -8.04 17.80 -20.15
N THR A 58 -8.98 16.92 -20.52
CA THR A 58 -10.40 17.26 -20.62
C THR A 58 -10.97 17.67 -19.26
N LEU A 59 -10.66 16.92 -18.19
CA LEU A 59 -11.10 17.23 -16.83
C LEU A 59 -10.52 18.53 -16.29
N LYS A 60 -9.26 18.86 -16.64
CA LYS A 60 -8.64 20.15 -16.30
C LYS A 60 -9.30 21.33 -17.01
N ARG A 61 -9.82 21.13 -18.23
CA ARG A 61 -10.47 22.17 -19.04
C ARG A 61 -11.94 22.37 -18.71
N ILE A 62 -12.60 21.35 -18.17
CA ILE A 62 -13.90 21.51 -17.55
C ILE A 62 -13.65 22.43 -16.34
N ARG A 63 -14.10 23.68 -16.43
CA ARG A 63 -14.31 24.50 -15.24
C ARG A 63 -15.27 23.69 -14.39
N LEU A 64 -14.75 23.02 -13.36
CA LEU A 64 -15.58 22.54 -12.27
C LEU A 64 -16.23 23.81 -11.74
N ASP A 65 -17.50 24.02 -12.07
CA ASP A 65 -18.28 25.08 -11.46
C ASP A 65 -17.98 24.99 -9.97
N GLN A 66 -17.45 26.06 -9.39
CA GLN A 66 -16.92 26.09 -8.03
C GLN A 66 -17.97 25.64 -6.96
N GLY A 67 -19.20 25.34 -7.37
CA GLY A 67 -20.25 24.71 -6.55
C GLY A 67 -20.37 23.18 -6.60
N THR A 68 -19.55 22.42 -7.35
CA THR A 68 -19.70 20.95 -7.46
C THR A 68 -18.59 20.08 -6.87
N ILE A 69 -17.45 20.65 -6.44
CA ILE A 69 -16.64 20.00 -5.40
C ILE A 69 -17.32 20.28 -4.05
N LYS A 70 -18.55 19.76 -3.89
CA LYS A 70 -18.98 19.42 -2.54
C LYS A 70 -17.96 18.37 -2.12
N ASN A 71 -17.20 18.65 -1.05
CA ASN A 71 -16.51 17.63 -0.27
C ASN A 71 -17.44 16.43 -0.21
N GLN A 72 -17.25 15.45 -1.08
CA GLN A 72 -18.23 14.39 -1.26
C GLN A 72 -18.04 13.58 -0.01
N ARG A 73 -18.92 13.83 0.97
CA ARG A 73 -18.88 13.24 2.29
C ARG A 73 -18.89 11.74 2.00
N LEU A 74 -17.74 11.07 2.18
CA LEU A 74 -17.61 9.65 1.88
C LEU A 74 -18.83 8.98 2.50
N ASP A 75 -19.55 8.24 1.67
CA ASP A 75 -20.79 7.62 2.05
C ASP A 75 -20.59 6.86 3.36
N LYS A 76 -21.58 6.90 4.25
CA LYS A 76 -21.40 6.37 5.61
C LYS A 76 -21.01 4.89 5.55
N ASP A 77 -21.60 4.17 4.60
CA ASP A 77 -21.35 2.75 4.36
C ASP A 77 -19.91 2.51 3.88
N VAL A 78 -19.42 3.35 2.96
CA VAL A 78 -18.01 3.31 2.51
C VAL A 78 -17.05 3.61 3.65
N LYS A 79 -17.36 4.57 4.53
CA LYS A 79 -16.51 4.84 5.70
C LYS A 79 -16.46 3.68 6.67
N THR A 80 -17.59 3.02 6.93
CA THR A 80 -17.64 1.81 7.75
C THR A 80 -16.87 0.67 7.11
N ASP A 81 -16.96 0.49 5.79
CA ASP A 81 -16.20 -0.52 5.05
C ASP A 81 -14.69 -0.28 5.18
N ILE A 82 -14.23 0.97 4.98
CA ILE A 82 -12.83 1.34 5.15
C ILE A 82 -12.38 1.09 6.59
N ALA A 83 -13.15 1.51 7.58
CA ALA A 83 -12.81 1.31 8.99
C ALA A 83 -12.74 -0.18 9.36
N ALA A 84 -13.69 -0.99 8.87
CA ALA A 84 -13.70 -2.43 9.06
C ALA A 84 -12.46 -3.08 8.41
N HIS A 85 -12.07 -2.62 7.23
CA HIS A 85 -10.85 -3.06 6.56
C HIS A 85 -9.59 -2.74 7.34
N LEU A 86 -9.43 -1.49 7.77
CA LEU A 86 -8.27 -1.07 8.54
C LEU A 86 -8.17 -1.85 9.85
N LYS A 87 -9.32 -2.19 10.45
CA LYS A 87 -9.36 -3.05 11.64
C LYS A 87 -8.92 -4.48 11.33
N ALA A 88 -9.42 -5.09 10.26
CA ALA A 88 -9.01 -6.43 9.84
C ALA A 88 -7.51 -6.48 9.51
N LEU A 89 -7.01 -5.47 8.79
CA LEU A 89 -5.60 -5.32 8.49
C LEU A 89 -4.77 -5.24 9.77
N LYS A 90 -5.17 -4.38 10.71
CA LYS A 90 -4.51 -4.29 12.03
C LYS A 90 -4.46 -5.65 12.73
N HIS A 91 -5.55 -6.41 12.73
CA HIS A 91 -5.59 -7.74 13.35
C HIS A 91 -4.64 -8.73 12.69
N GLU A 92 -4.55 -8.75 11.36
CA GLU A 92 -3.58 -9.61 10.66
C GLU A 92 -2.13 -9.20 10.98
N PHE A 93 -1.83 -7.90 10.99
CA PHE A 93 -0.51 -7.42 11.42
C PHE A 93 -0.18 -7.85 12.86
N GLN A 94 -1.10 -7.71 13.80
CA GLN A 94 -0.90 -8.17 15.19
C GLN A 94 -0.76 -9.69 15.31
N ARG A 95 -1.41 -10.45 14.42
CA ARG A 95 -1.30 -11.91 14.40
C ARG A 95 0.06 -12.37 13.90
N TYR A 96 0.57 -11.75 12.83
CA TYR A 96 1.88 -12.06 12.28
C TYR A 96 3.02 -11.51 13.14
N TYR A 97 2.85 -10.30 13.68
CA TYR A 97 3.79 -9.61 14.56
C TYR A 97 3.17 -9.51 15.95
N SER A 98 3.24 -10.60 16.71
CA SER A 98 2.66 -10.70 18.05
C SER A 98 3.22 -9.68 19.05
N ASP A 99 4.38 -9.11 18.75
CA ASP A 99 5.13 -8.14 19.53
C ASP A 99 5.03 -6.71 18.98
N ILE A 100 4.16 -6.44 17.99
CA ILE A 100 4.06 -5.11 17.34
C ILE A 100 3.64 -3.99 18.30
N ASP A 101 2.86 -4.34 19.32
CA ASP A 101 2.42 -3.44 20.40
C ASP A 101 3.35 -3.50 21.61
N SER A 102 4.40 -4.33 21.57
CA SER A 102 5.43 -4.33 22.60
C SER A 102 6.35 -3.12 22.41
N GLU A 103 6.80 -2.53 23.51
CA GLU A 103 7.88 -1.55 23.53
C GLU A 103 9.25 -2.24 23.36
N SER A 104 9.30 -3.28 22.53
CA SER A 104 10.53 -4.02 22.25
C SER A 104 11.57 -3.07 21.63
N PRO A 105 12.84 -3.11 22.09
CA PRO A 105 13.95 -2.41 21.46
C PRO A 105 14.06 -2.69 19.96
N MET A 106 13.67 -3.90 19.51
CA MET A 106 13.59 -4.29 18.09
C MET A 106 12.64 -3.40 17.29
N ARG A 107 11.53 -2.97 17.88
CA ARG A 107 10.59 -2.07 17.22
C ARG A 107 11.19 -0.69 17.00
N HIS A 108 11.93 -0.18 17.98
CA HIS A 108 12.63 1.09 17.84
C HIS A 108 13.73 1.00 16.78
N MET A 109 14.42 -0.15 16.71
CA MET A 109 15.46 -0.41 15.71
C MET A 109 14.94 -0.29 14.28
N THR A 110 13.76 -0.85 13.99
CA THR A 110 13.16 -0.78 12.64
C THR A 110 12.69 0.63 12.24
N ARG A 111 12.49 1.54 13.20
CA ARG A 111 12.02 2.91 12.95
C ARG A 111 13.15 3.92 12.94
N ASN A 112 14.05 3.81 13.90
CA ASN A 112 15.23 4.65 14.02
C ASN A 112 16.31 3.87 14.78
N PRO A 113 17.28 3.29 14.08
CA PRO A 113 18.33 2.52 14.72
C PRO A 113 19.24 3.36 15.64
N PHE A 114 19.38 4.66 15.39
CA PHE A 114 20.34 5.50 16.10
C PHE A 114 19.90 5.88 17.53
N VAL A 115 18.62 5.77 17.88
CA VAL A 115 18.08 6.11 19.21
C VAL A 115 18.02 4.92 20.19
N VAL A 116 18.26 3.71 19.71
CA VAL A 116 18.09 2.47 20.51
C VAL A 116 19.29 2.23 21.42
N ASP A 117 19.09 1.96 22.71
CA ASP A 117 20.19 1.52 23.57
C ASP A 117 20.65 0.11 23.16
N VAL A 118 21.95 -0.03 22.86
CA VAL A 118 22.56 -1.28 22.37
C VAL A 118 22.40 -2.39 23.40
N LEU A 119 22.51 -2.06 24.69
CA LEU A 119 22.45 -3.05 25.77
C LEU A 119 21.06 -3.67 25.94
N GLN A 120 20.04 -3.06 25.33
CA GLN A 120 18.67 -3.58 25.33
C GLN A 120 18.42 -4.57 24.16
N LEU A 121 19.42 -4.76 23.28
CA LEU A 121 19.32 -5.66 22.13
C LEU A 121 19.87 -7.05 22.45
N PRO A 122 19.42 -8.10 21.73
CA PRO A 122 20.05 -9.42 21.77
C PRO A 122 21.57 -9.35 21.56
N GLU A 123 22.34 -10.07 22.37
CA GLU A 123 23.81 -9.99 22.38
C GLU A 123 24.45 -10.32 21.02
N ASP A 124 23.82 -11.20 20.25
CA ASP A 124 24.27 -11.65 18.94
C ASP A 124 24.28 -10.54 17.87
N ILE A 125 23.53 -9.46 18.07
CA ILE A 125 23.47 -8.33 17.14
C ILE A 125 24.12 -7.04 17.68
N GLN A 126 24.58 -7.03 18.93
CA GLN A 126 25.08 -5.79 19.56
C GLN A 126 26.33 -5.23 18.88
N GLU A 127 27.25 -6.09 18.43
CA GLU A 127 28.50 -5.67 17.78
C GLU A 127 28.23 -5.02 16.42
N GLU A 128 27.44 -5.66 15.56
CA GLU A 128 27.02 -5.11 14.26
C GLU A 128 26.28 -3.78 14.44
N PHE A 129 25.47 -3.67 15.48
CA PHE A 129 24.75 -2.44 15.79
C PHE A 129 25.66 -1.31 16.28
N LEU A 130 26.70 -1.63 17.05
CA LEU A 130 27.71 -0.66 17.50
C LEU A 130 28.51 -0.11 16.32
N GLU A 131 28.93 -0.98 15.41
CA GLU A 131 29.62 -0.56 14.18
C GLU A 131 28.74 0.38 13.36
N MET A 132 27.48 0.02 13.14
CA MET A 132 26.54 0.86 12.40
C MET A 132 26.33 2.22 13.07
N LYS A 133 26.20 2.26 14.40
CA LYS A 133 26.02 3.51 15.15
C LYS A 133 27.26 4.41 15.16
N ALA A 134 28.44 3.83 15.00
CA ALA A 134 29.70 4.56 14.95
C ALA A 134 29.91 5.25 13.59
N ASP A 135 29.24 4.80 12.53
CA ASP A 135 29.32 5.43 11.21
C ASP A 135 28.50 6.72 11.17
N SER A 136 29.21 7.85 11.22
CA SER A 136 28.61 9.18 11.10
C SER A 136 27.93 9.40 9.75
N THR A 137 28.44 8.78 8.67
CA THR A 137 27.86 8.89 7.33
C THR A 137 26.49 8.25 7.29
N MET A 138 26.35 7.03 7.82
CA MET A 138 25.05 6.36 7.90
C MET A 138 24.05 7.15 8.75
N LYS A 139 24.52 7.77 9.84
CA LYS A 139 23.68 8.61 10.70
C LYS A 139 23.21 9.87 9.99
N ASP A 140 24.10 10.56 9.29
CA ASP A 140 23.79 11.77 8.55
C ASP A 140 22.85 11.45 7.38
N ASP A 141 23.12 10.39 6.63
CA ASP A 141 22.27 9.92 5.54
C ASP A 141 20.86 9.59 6.07
N PHE A 142 20.73 8.89 7.19
CA PHE A 142 19.43 8.59 7.83
C PHE A 142 18.60 9.84 8.11
N HIS A 143 19.24 10.95 8.47
CA HIS A 143 18.55 12.20 8.76
C HIS A 143 18.32 13.09 7.53
N LEU A 144 19.14 12.96 6.48
CA LEU A 144 19.15 13.87 5.34
C LEU A 144 18.46 13.30 4.09
N LEU A 145 18.49 11.97 3.90
CA LEU A 145 17.92 11.32 2.73
C LEU A 145 16.42 11.09 2.92
N THR A 146 15.68 11.20 1.82
CA THR A 146 14.26 10.84 1.78
C THR A 146 14.12 9.33 1.59
N LEU A 147 12.96 8.78 1.93
CA LEU A 147 12.61 7.36 1.70
C LEU A 147 12.80 6.88 0.25
N GLU A 148 12.79 7.79 -0.72
CA GLU A 148 13.02 7.47 -2.14
C GLU A 148 14.50 7.28 -2.50
N LYS A 149 15.40 7.74 -1.63
CA LYS A 149 16.86 7.70 -1.83
C LYS A 149 17.56 6.62 -0.99
N PHE A 150 16.81 5.96 -0.11
CA PHE A 150 17.19 4.73 0.60
C PHE A 150 16.82 3.50 -0.22
#